data_AF-A0A090WKD0-F1
#
_entry.id   AF-A0A090WKD0-F1
#
_cell.length_a   1.000
_cell.length_b   1.000
_cell.length_c   1.000
_cell.angle_alpha   90.00
_cell.angle_beta   90.00
_cell.angle_gamma   90.00
#
_symmetry.space_group_name_H-M   'P 1'
#
loop_
_entity.id
_entity.type
_entity.pdbx_description
1 polymer ?
#
loop_
_entity_poly.entity_id
_entity_poly.type
_entity_poly.pdbx_seq_one_letter_code
_entity_poly.pdbx_strand_id
1 'polypeptide(L)'
;MNKLLKFIKYLTVFLFALIFIQCSSEENDDTGSNGSGNTPSLTASLSSLSFEDTQVGQNSQLKSFTLSHTNLSSDINLTTTSPFELSVDGSTFSSQLSLPVLTTSSLIFVRFIPDAINTFQENIVIQTTDIADDIVIALNGSGTPVIHNYLTFNRTRVAFGGGFNQTSVQTFNLHNDLSNIEAIKMYVKLTCPSGGCDEWDVFANVKVTDPLSGERYEMARFITPYWNDNSQLPRGFEFDVTDFKSMLTGNVELRIRTECWNAKGYEVSVDFDYIEGTPDYQYYGITRVLNYDNGSQAGVPYGVAHTFDLTRSINIPSNAQSTHLRTIISGWGGQAASGDPDGRTCAEWCYRTHSVSINGANMFQHNLGPLGCASNPVSNQAPGNWTPDRAGWCPGMEVPTRIDSFTSSMAGTTFTFEYGFENWTNTTTDNSFYPVSSFVVVKSDTPISRAVVVD
;
A
#
# COMPACT_ATOMS: atom_id res chain seq x y z
N MET A 1 27.74 -5.42 -27.59
CA MET A 1 26.68 -5.01 -28.53
C MET A 1 25.34 -5.40 -27.91
N ASN A 2 24.45 -4.43 -27.73
CA ASN A 2 23.10 -4.49 -27.13
C ASN A 2 22.95 -4.80 -25.63
N LYS A 3 23.37 -3.85 -24.79
CA LYS A 3 22.71 -3.47 -23.52
C LYS A 3 22.90 -1.97 -23.30
N LEU A 4 22.15 -1.13 -24.03
CA LEU A 4 22.09 0.32 -23.78
C LEU A 4 20.80 0.91 -24.35
N LEU A 5 19.64 0.41 -23.92
CA LEU A 5 18.34 1.05 -24.23
C LEU A 5 17.29 0.56 -23.24
N LYS A 6 17.10 1.32 -22.16
CA LYS A 6 15.88 1.46 -21.34
C LYS A 6 16.22 2.28 -20.09
N PHE A 7 16.39 3.59 -20.24
CA PHE A 7 16.29 4.56 -19.13
C PHE A 7 16.31 6.00 -19.65
N ILE A 8 15.31 6.42 -20.43
CA ILE A 8 15.06 7.84 -20.73
C ILE A 8 13.54 8.06 -20.85
N LYS A 9 12.90 8.46 -19.76
CA LYS A 9 11.65 9.22 -19.76
C LYS A 9 11.59 9.91 -18.39
N TYR A 10 12.30 11.02 -18.22
CA TYR A 10 12.08 12.08 -17.23
C TYR A 10 13.26 13.05 -17.35
N LEU A 11 13.19 14.00 -18.29
CA LEU A 11 13.94 15.26 -18.20
C LEU A 11 13.38 16.29 -19.19
N THR A 12 12.34 17.01 -18.78
CA THR A 12 11.94 18.27 -19.39
C THR A 12 12.50 19.39 -18.52
N VAL A 13 13.60 20.00 -18.97
CA VAL A 13 14.17 21.21 -18.37
C VAL A 13 13.83 22.40 -19.25
N PHE A 14 13.13 23.34 -18.62
CA PHE A 14 12.85 24.71 -19.01
C PHE A 14 14.11 25.46 -19.47
N LEU A 15 14.06 26.19 -20.58
CA LEU A 15 15.04 27.23 -20.88
C LEU A 15 14.34 28.51 -21.35
N PHE A 16 14.55 29.57 -20.58
CA PHE A 16 14.04 30.93 -20.79
C PHE A 16 15.09 31.79 -21.51
N ALA A 17 14.60 32.67 -22.39
CA ALA A 17 15.13 33.97 -22.84
C ALA A 17 16.51 34.08 -23.54
N LEU A 18 16.48 34.70 -24.73
CA LEU A 18 17.50 35.65 -25.17
C LEU A 18 16.88 36.77 -26.04
N ILE A 19 17.39 37.98 -25.80
CA ILE A 19 16.89 39.31 -26.15
C ILE A 19 17.42 39.79 -27.51
N PHE A 20 16.57 40.58 -28.19
CA PHE A 20 16.73 41.57 -29.28
C PHE A 20 18.13 41.88 -29.86
N ILE A 21 18.18 42.06 -31.20
CA ILE A 21 18.54 43.32 -31.92
C ILE A 21 18.38 43.07 -33.43
N GLN A 22 17.55 43.85 -34.13
CA GLN A 22 17.90 44.31 -35.48
C GLN A 22 17.19 45.62 -35.86
N CYS A 23 18.00 46.51 -36.43
CA CYS A 23 17.74 47.92 -36.72
C CYS A 23 16.83 48.18 -37.92
N SER A 24 16.29 49.39 -37.86
CA SER A 24 15.63 50.25 -38.84
C SER A 24 16.17 50.24 -40.29
N SER A 25 15.23 50.39 -41.22
CA SER A 25 15.37 51.33 -42.34
C SER A 25 14.03 52.01 -42.62
N GLU A 26 14.03 53.33 -42.54
CA GLU A 26 12.91 54.22 -42.91
C GLU A 26 12.78 54.31 -44.43
N GLU A 27 11.55 54.24 -44.94
CA GLU A 27 11.14 54.91 -46.19
C GLU A 27 9.72 55.46 -45.95
N ASN A 28 9.59 56.79 -46.05
CA ASN A 28 8.30 57.49 -46.05
C ASN A 28 7.70 57.43 -47.45
N ASP A 29 6.43 57.08 -47.57
CA ASP A 29 5.53 57.85 -48.41
C ASP A 29 4.10 57.83 -47.85
N ASP A 30 3.53 59.02 -47.82
CA ASP A 30 2.30 59.42 -47.13
C ASP A 30 1.08 59.14 -48.01
N THR A 31 -0.02 58.69 -47.42
CA THR A 31 -1.43 59.02 -47.74
C THR A 31 -2.39 57.87 -47.40
N GLY A 32 -3.33 58.15 -46.48
CA GLY A 32 -4.68 57.60 -46.59
C GLY A 32 -5.21 56.84 -45.37
N SER A 33 -6.09 57.53 -44.65
CA SER A 33 -7.21 57.00 -43.87
C SER A 33 -6.93 56.48 -42.46
N ASN A 34 -7.40 57.28 -41.49
CA ASN A 34 -7.82 56.83 -40.17
C ASN A 34 -8.58 55.50 -40.24
N GLY A 35 -8.05 54.52 -39.53
CA GLY A 35 -8.67 53.24 -39.24
C GLY A 35 -8.02 52.63 -38.01
N SER A 36 -8.17 53.29 -36.85
CA SER A 36 -7.93 52.66 -35.53
C SER A 36 -8.95 51.54 -35.36
N GLY A 37 -8.71 50.42 -36.04
CA GLY A 37 -9.53 49.23 -35.95
C GLY A 37 -9.36 48.65 -34.55
N ASN A 38 -10.43 48.73 -33.77
CA ASN A 38 -10.62 48.02 -32.52
C ASN A 38 -10.56 46.50 -32.77
N THR A 39 -9.36 45.92 -32.94
CA THR A 39 -9.21 44.48 -33.15
C THR A 39 -9.72 43.74 -31.90
N PRO A 40 -10.64 42.76 -32.05
CA PRO A 40 -11.09 41.93 -30.95
C PRO A 40 -9.93 41.13 -30.36
N SER A 41 -9.84 41.07 -29.02
CA SER A 41 -8.85 40.25 -28.32
C SER A 41 -9.48 39.51 -27.16
N LEU A 42 -9.10 38.24 -26.96
CA LEU A 42 -9.44 37.43 -25.79
C LEU A 42 -8.18 36.72 -25.31
N THR A 43 -7.95 36.68 -24.01
CA THR A 43 -6.79 36.04 -23.39
C THR A 43 -7.18 35.38 -22.07
N ALA A 44 -6.50 34.28 -21.73
CA ALA A 44 -6.59 33.63 -20.43
C ALA A 44 -5.28 33.80 -19.66
N SER A 45 -5.36 33.96 -18.34
CA SER A 45 -4.17 34.13 -17.48
C SER A 45 -3.33 32.86 -17.33
N LEU A 46 -3.85 31.70 -17.71
CA LEU A 46 -3.22 30.38 -17.59
C LEU A 46 -3.51 29.54 -18.83
N SER A 47 -2.57 28.67 -19.19
CA SER A 47 -2.74 27.64 -20.24
C SER A 47 -3.03 26.24 -19.67
N SER A 48 -2.93 26.07 -18.35
CA SER A 48 -3.21 24.79 -17.68
C SER A 48 -3.58 24.96 -16.21
N LEU A 49 -4.39 24.04 -15.70
CA LEU A 49 -4.68 23.85 -14.28
C LEU A 49 -4.45 22.37 -13.90
N SER A 50 -3.66 22.14 -12.86
CA SER A 50 -3.45 20.81 -12.28
C SER A 50 -4.03 20.78 -10.89
N PHE A 51 -4.93 19.83 -10.62
CA PHE A 51 -5.56 19.59 -9.34
C PHE A 51 -4.76 18.58 -8.52
N GLU A 52 -4.92 18.69 -7.22
CA GLU A 52 -4.47 17.69 -6.25
C GLU A 52 -5.27 16.38 -6.38
N ASP A 53 -4.69 15.31 -5.84
CA ASP A 53 -5.37 14.05 -5.65
C ASP A 53 -6.68 14.28 -4.87
N THR A 54 -7.79 13.87 -5.46
CA THR A 54 -9.13 14.09 -4.92
C THR A 54 -9.85 12.77 -4.81
N GLN A 55 -10.49 12.49 -3.67
CA GLN A 55 -11.24 11.25 -3.49
C GLN A 55 -12.42 11.18 -4.47
N VAL A 56 -12.70 9.97 -4.97
CA VAL A 56 -13.86 9.72 -5.83
C VAL A 56 -15.14 10.24 -5.15
N GLY A 57 -15.91 11.03 -5.89
CA GLY A 57 -17.15 11.66 -5.41
C GLY A 57 -16.96 12.89 -4.52
N GLN A 58 -15.73 13.33 -4.24
CA GLN A 58 -15.44 14.55 -3.47
C GLN A 58 -15.04 15.72 -4.36
N ASN A 59 -15.26 16.94 -3.85
CA ASN A 59 -14.81 18.16 -4.51
C ASN A 59 -13.35 18.43 -4.17
N SER A 60 -12.55 18.72 -5.20
CA SER A 60 -11.23 19.35 -5.04
C SER A 60 -11.33 20.78 -4.50
N GLN A 61 -10.18 21.33 -4.10
CA GLN A 61 -10.03 22.77 -3.87
C GLN A 61 -10.30 23.54 -5.17
N LEU A 62 -11.01 24.67 -5.04
CA LEU A 62 -11.27 25.54 -6.18
C LEU A 62 -9.98 26.11 -6.72
N LYS A 63 -9.80 25.99 -8.04
CA LYS A 63 -8.76 26.72 -8.78
C LYS A 63 -9.43 27.78 -9.64
N SER A 64 -8.65 28.74 -10.11
CA SER A 64 -9.21 29.82 -10.92
C SER A 64 -8.22 30.35 -11.94
N PHE A 65 -8.75 30.92 -13.01
CA PHE A 65 -8.02 31.71 -13.99
C PHE A 65 -8.82 32.96 -14.35
N THR A 66 -8.16 33.97 -14.89
CA THR A 66 -8.79 35.21 -15.34
C THR A 66 -8.89 35.22 -16.85
N LEU A 67 -10.07 35.57 -17.36
CA LEU A 67 -10.28 35.92 -18.76
C LEU A 67 -10.26 37.43 -18.91
N SER A 68 -9.55 37.93 -19.92
CA SER A 68 -9.51 39.35 -20.26
C SER A 68 -9.76 39.54 -21.74
N HIS A 69 -10.58 40.53 -22.08
CA HIS A 69 -10.95 40.80 -23.46
C HIS A 69 -11.04 42.30 -23.77
N THR A 70 -10.92 42.63 -25.05
CA THR A 70 -11.17 43.97 -25.58
C THR A 70 -11.91 43.85 -26.91
N ASN A 71 -12.78 44.82 -27.20
CA ASN A 71 -13.47 44.95 -28.49
C ASN A 71 -14.26 43.70 -28.94
N LEU A 72 -14.81 42.94 -27.99
CA LEU A 72 -15.74 41.84 -28.26
C LEU A 72 -17.19 42.37 -28.26
N SER A 73 -18.01 41.80 -29.13
CA SER A 73 -19.43 42.08 -29.29
C SER A 73 -20.33 40.85 -29.07
N SER A 74 -19.73 39.66 -29.08
CA SER A 74 -20.39 38.37 -28.89
C SER A 74 -20.02 37.73 -27.54
N ASP A 75 -20.95 37.00 -26.93
CA ASP A 75 -20.71 36.30 -25.66
C ASP A 75 -19.50 35.35 -25.74
N ILE A 76 -18.82 35.17 -24.61
CA ILE A 76 -17.71 34.23 -24.46
C ILE A 76 -18.28 32.92 -23.91
N ASN A 77 -18.16 31.85 -24.68
CA ASN A 77 -18.61 30.52 -24.30
C ASN A 77 -17.44 29.69 -23.80
N LEU A 78 -17.60 29.08 -22.63
CA LEU A 78 -16.62 28.14 -22.06
C LEU A 78 -17.28 26.77 -21.98
N THR A 79 -16.59 25.74 -22.42
CA THR A 79 -17.02 24.35 -22.27
C THR A 79 -15.90 23.50 -21.68
N THR A 80 -16.27 22.52 -20.87
CA THR A 80 -15.38 21.47 -20.35
C THR A 80 -16.15 20.15 -20.30
N THR A 81 -15.45 19.07 -20.04
CA THR A 81 -15.98 17.71 -19.86
C THR A 81 -15.88 17.27 -18.40
N SER A 82 -16.76 16.35 -18.00
CA SER A 82 -16.63 15.62 -16.72
C SER A 82 -15.22 15.00 -16.66
N PRO A 83 -14.55 14.98 -15.50
CA PRO A 83 -15.02 15.36 -14.15
C PRO A 83 -14.78 16.83 -13.74
N PHE A 84 -14.62 17.75 -14.68
CA PHE A 84 -14.38 19.16 -14.37
C PHE A 84 -15.62 20.01 -14.55
N GLU A 85 -15.76 21.04 -13.71
CA GLU A 85 -16.86 22.00 -13.77
C GLU A 85 -16.37 23.43 -13.58
N LEU A 86 -17.10 24.37 -14.17
CA LEU A 86 -16.78 25.79 -14.24
C LEU A 86 -17.80 26.60 -13.45
N SER A 87 -17.36 27.73 -12.90
CA SER A 87 -18.23 28.68 -12.21
C SER A 87 -17.73 30.12 -12.33
N VAL A 88 -18.66 31.08 -12.30
CA VAL A 88 -18.35 32.52 -12.21
C VAL A 88 -18.48 33.08 -10.79
N ASP A 89 -19.18 32.36 -9.91
CA ASP A 89 -19.49 32.80 -8.55
C ASP A 89 -18.80 31.92 -7.48
N GLY A 90 -18.18 30.82 -7.89
CA GLY A 90 -17.52 29.85 -7.01
C GLY A 90 -18.48 28.94 -6.26
N SER A 91 -19.77 28.93 -6.61
CA SER A 91 -20.84 28.21 -5.89
C SER A 91 -21.76 27.41 -6.81
N THR A 92 -22.15 27.95 -7.96
CA THR A 92 -22.95 27.28 -8.99
C THR A 92 -22.04 26.79 -10.09
N PHE A 93 -22.03 25.48 -10.33
CA PHE A 93 -21.09 24.84 -11.24
C PHE A 93 -21.81 24.17 -12.41
N SER A 94 -21.17 24.20 -13.59
CA SER A 94 -21.66 23.57 -14.81
C SER A 94 -20.49 23.20 -15.72
N SER A 95 -20.71 22.30 -16.68
CA SER A 95 -19.73 22.01 -17.74
C SER A 95 -19.68 23.08 -18.83
N GLN A 96 -20.61 24.05 -18.81
CA GLN A 96 -20.69 25.14 -19.78
C GLN A 96 -21.06 26.46 -19.11
N LEU A 97 -20.36 27.53 -19.48
CA LEU A 97 -20.70 28.91 -19.12
C LEU A 97 -20.87 29.75 -20.39
N SER A 98 -21.80 30.69 -20.36
CA SER A 98 -21.87 31.80 -21.32
C SER A 98 -21.69 33.11 -20.56
N LEU A 99 -20.67 33.88 -20.93
CA LEU A 99 -20.33 35.14 -20.28
C LEU A 99 -20.71 36.30 -21.20
N PRO A 100 -21.64 37.17 -20.79
CA PRO A 100 -21.92 38.38 -21.54
C PRO A 100 -20.75 39.36 -21.43
N VAL A 101 -20.54 40.13 -22.49
CA VAL A 101 -19.41 41.06 -22.67
C VAL A 101 -19.60 42.38 -21.90
N LEU A 102 -19.90 42.28 -20.60
CA LEU A 102 -20.23 43.41 -19.72
C LEU A 102 -19.01 44.04 -19.04
N THR A 103 -17.98 43.24 -18.78
CA THR A 103 -16.76 43.63 -18.06
C THR A 103 -15.54 43.13 -18.82
N THR A 104 -14.49 43.95 -18.94
CA THR A 104 -13.27 43.59 -19.69
C THR A 104 -12.47 42.44 -19.08
N SER A 105 -12.83 41.99 -17.87
CA SER A 105 -12.19 40.90 -17.17
C SER A 105 -13.19 40.12 -16.32
N SER A 106 -13.04 38.79 -16.31
CA SER A 106 -13.88 37.87 -15.54
C SER A 106 -13.01 36.81 -14.85
N LEU A 107 -13.27 36.54 -13.57
CA LEU A 107 -12.62 35.45 -12.84
C LEU A 107 -13.46 34.18 -12.99
N ILE A 108 -12.83 33.09 -13.43
CA ILE A 108 -13.48 31.80 -13.63
C ILE A 108 -12.91 30.81 -12.63
N PHE A 109 -13.79 30.19 -11.85
CA PHE A 109 -13.47 29.10 -10.95
C PHE A 109 -13.65 27.77 -11.66
N VAL A 110 -12.79 26.82 -11.33
CA VAL A 110 -12.80 25.46 -11.84
C VAL A 110 -12.67 24.52 -10.65
N ARG A 111 -13.48 23.47 -10.65
CA ARG A 111 -13.35 22.35 -9.71
C ARG A 111 -13.30 21.03 -10.46
N PHE A 112 -12.71 20.05 -9.80
CA PHE A 112 -12.58 18.66 -10.22
C PHE A 112 -13.32 17.76 -9.22
N ILE A 113 -14.14 16.83 -9.73
CA ILE A 113 -14.93 15.85 -8.97
C ILE A 113 -14.81 14.47 -9.64
N PRO A 114 -13.76 13.69 -9.35
CA PRO A 114 -13.53 12.42 -10.02
C PRO A 114 -14.63 11.41 -9.72
N ASP A 115 -15.03 10.63 -10.73
CA ASP A 115 -16.00 9.54 -10.63
C ASP A 115 -15.34 8.15 -10.62
N ALA A 116 -14.03 8.08 -10.85
CA ALA A 116 -13.24 6.86 -10.83
C ALA A 116 -11.81 7.12 -10.34
N ILE A 117 -11.14 6.05 -9.88
CA ILE A 117 -9.72 6.05 -9.54
C ILE A 117 -8.92 6.05 -10.85
N ASN A 118 -8.67 7.23 -11.40
CA ASN A 118 -7.97 7.41 -12.67
C ASN A 118 -7.30 8.80 -12.72
N THR A 119 -6.37 8.97 -13.65
CA THR A 119 -5.92 10.30 -14.05
C THR A 119 -6.79 10.80 -15.20
N PHE A 120 -7.34 12.00 -15.03
CA PHE A 120 -8.19 12.67 -16.02
C PHE A 120 -7.41 13.82 -16.66
N GLN A 121 -7.46 13.87 -17.98
CA GLN A 121 -6.82 14.92 -18.79
C GLN A 121 -7.86 15.46 -19.76
N GLU A 122 -8.36 16.66 -19.49
CA GLU A 122 -9.41 17.29 -20.26
C GLU A 122 -9.02 18.72 -20.61
N ASN A 123 -9.90 19.45 -21.28
CA ASN A 123 -9.66 20.84 -21.65
C ASN A 123 -10.87 21.73 -21.35
N ILE A 124 -10.58 22.97 -20.98
CA ILE A 124 -11.55 24.06 -21.16
C ILE A 124 -11.34 24.62 -22.57
N VAL A 125 -12.41 24.64 -23.36
CA VAL A 125 -12.43 25.28 -24.68
C VAL A 125 -13.21 26.58 -24.56
N ILE A 126 -12.59 27.69 -24.95
CA ILE A 126 -13.12 29.04 -24.80
C ILE A 126 -13.25 29.67 -26.18
N GLN A 127 -14.48 30.04 -26.53
CA GLN A 127 -14.85 30.46 -27.88
C GLN A 127 -15.68 31.74 -27.86
N THR A 128 -15.56 32.53 -28.92
CA THR A 128 -16.44 33.67 -29.23
C THR A 128 -16.52 33.78 -30.75
N THR A 129 -17.65 34.21 -31.29
CA THR A 129 -17.79 34.38 -32.74
C THR A 129 -16.98 35.55 -33.31
N ASP A 130 -16.42 36.41 -32.45
CA ASP A 130 -15.59 37.55 -32.87
C ASP A 130 -14.12 37.14 -33.17
N ILE A 131 -13.68 35.95 -32.74
CA ILE A 131 -12.30 35.44 -32.89
C ILE A 131 -12.37 34.00 -33.39
N ALA A 132 -11.63 33.68 -34.45
CA ALA A 132 -11.70 32.36 -35.09
C ALA A 132 -10.98 31.24 -34.30
N ASP A 133 -9.92 31.60 -33.55
CA ASP A 133 -9.11 30.63 -32.81
C ASP A 133 -9.61 30.45 -31.39
N ASP A 134 -9.78 29.19 -30.98
CA ASP A 134 -10.16 28.83 -29.62
C ASP A 134 -8.99 29.02 -28.65
N ILE A 135 -9.29 29.47 -27.43
CA ILE A 135 -8.35 29.37 -26.32
C ILE A 135 -8.59 28.07 -25.59
N VAL A 136 -7.51 27.32 -25.37
CA VAL A 136 -7.56 26.02 -24.68
C VAL A 136 -6.76 26.08 -23.39
N ILE A 137 -7.38 25.65 -22.30
CA ILE A 137 -6.72 25.48 -21.00
C ILE A 137 -6.74 24.01 -20.63
N ALA A 138 -5.57 23.40 -20.52
CA ALA A 138 -5.44 21.99 -20.16
C ALA A 138 -5.80 21.76 -18.68
N LEU A 139 -6.61 20.75 -18.40
CA LEU A 139 -7.00 20.33 -17.05
C LEU A 139 -6.39 18.96 -16.74
N ASN A 140 -5.78 18.83 -15.57
CA ASN A 140 -5.28 17.55 -15.08
C ASN A 140 -5.72 17.34 -13.64
N GLY A 141 -6.20 16.15 -13.31
CA GLY A 141 -6.54 15.75 -11.94
C GLY A 141 -6.51 14.24 -11.79
N SER A 142 -6.35 13.75 -10.56
CA SER A 142 -6.33 12.33 -10.26
C SER A 142 -7.37 11.98 -9.20
N GLY A 143 -8.21 10.98 -9.50
CA GLY A 143 -9.14 10.38 -8.56
C GLY A 143 -8.43 9.36 -7.67
N THR A 144 -8.64 9.45 -6.35
CA THR A 144 -8.12 8.49 -5.37
C THR A 144 -9.25 7.72 -4.69
N PRO A 145 -9.00 6.50 -4.15
CA PRO A 145 -10.02 5.77 -3.42
C PRO A 145 -10.51 6.52 -2.18
N VAL A 146 -11.74 6.21 -1.77
CA VAL A 146 -12.23 6.56 -0.43
C VAL A 146 -11.58 5.60 0.57
N ILE A 147 -10.99 6.15 1.63
CA ILE A 147 -10.28 5.39 2.64
C ILE A 147 -10.84 5.73 4.02
N HIS A 148 -11.29 4.71 4.74
CA HIS A 148 -11.65 4.82 6.15
C HIS A 148 -10.46 4.35 7.00
N ASN A 149 -9.79 5.29 7.68
CA ASN A 149 -8.65 4.99 8.54
C ASN A 149 -9.09 4.79 10.00
N TYR A 150 -8.58 3.73 10.64
CA TYR A 150 -8.82 3.40 12.04
C TYR A 150 -7.50 3.20 12.78
N LEU A 151 -7.16 4.16 13.64
CA LEU A 151 -6.05 4.02 14.58
C LEU A 151 -6.45 3.08 15.73
N THR A 152 -5.68 2.03 15.94
CA THR A 152 -5.91 1.04 17.00
C THR A 152 -4.93 1.27 18.15
N PHE A 153 -3.85 0.48 18.23
CA PHE A 153 -2.75 0.76 19.13
C PHE A 153 -2.18 2.14 18.80
N ASN A 154 -2.07 3.01 19.80
CA ASN A 154 -1.51 4.35 19.64
C ASN A 154 -0.37 4.54 20.64
N ARG A 155 0.88 4.51 20.15
CA ARG A 155 2.10 4.56 20.97
C ARG A 155 2.05 3.59 22.15
N THR A 156 1.50 2.39 21.91
CA THR A 156 1.33 1.37 22.93
C THR A 156 2.68 0.83 23.34
N ARG A 157 2.96 0.83 24.65
CA ARG A 157 4.25 0.42 25.18
C ARG A 157 4.39 -1.10 25.22
N VAL A 158 5.37 -1.65 24.50
CA VAL A 158 5.74 -3.07 24.52
C VAL A 158 7.24 -3.21 24.78
N ALA A 159 7.59 -3.89 25.87
CA ALA A 159 8.97 -4.04 26.35
C ALA A 159 9.05 -5.20 27.38
N PHE A 160 10.25 -5.48 27.92
CA PHE A 160 10.43 -6.48 28.96
C PHE A 160 11.10 -5.91 30.21
N GLY A 161 10.52 -6.16 31.38
CA GLY A 161 11.00 -5.60 32.63
C GLY A 161 10.51 -4.17 32.88
N GLY A 162 10.87 -3.60 34.04
CA GLY A 162 10.45 -2.24 34.42
C GLY A 162 8.93 -2.06 34.58
N GLY A 163 8.16 -3.15 34.73
CA GLY A 163 6.69 -3.13 34.77
C GLY A 163 6.00 -3.22 33.41
N PHE A 164 6.75 -3.30 32.31
CA PHE A 164 6.21 -3.45 30.96
C PHE A 164 6.02 -4.93 30.58
N ASN A 165 5.20 -5.16 29.55
CA ASN A 165 4.94 -6.47 28.97
C ASN A 165 5.31 -6.48 27.48
N GLN A 166 5.85 -7.61 27.00
CA GLN A 166 6.20 -7.82 25.59
C GLN A 166 4.95 -7.82 24.68
N THR A 167 3.77 -7.97 25.28
CA THR A 167 2.48 -8.08 24.59
C THR A 167 1.48 -7.06 25.13
N SER A 168 0.69 -6.48 24.23
CA SER A 168 -0.55 -5.75 24.57
C SER A 168 -1.73 -6.34 23.82
N VAL A 169 -2.84 -6.55 24.52
CA VAL A 169 -4.12 -6.99 23.98
C VAL A 169 -5.14 -5.91 24.25
N GLN A 170 -5.84 -5.45 23.22
CA GLN A 170 -6.85 -4.40 23.32
C GLN A 170 -7.96 -4.65 22.30
N THR A 171 -9.12 -4.06 22.55
CA THR A 171 -10.30 -4.17 21.69
C THR A 171 -10.62 -2.83 21.05
N PHE A 172 -10.91 -2.84 19.75
CA PHE A 172 -11.14 -1.65 18.94
C PHE A 172 -12.43 -1.79 18.14
N ASN A 173 -13.07 -0.66 17.84
CA ASN A 173 -14.20 -0.63 16.91
C ASN A 173 -13.68 -0.24 15.53
N LEU A 174 -13.70 -1.18 14.61
CA LEU A 174 -13.30 -1.01 13.22
C LEU A 174 -14.52 -0.83 12.31
N HIS A 175 -14.30 -0.80 10.99
CA HIS A 175 -15.35 -0.62 10.00
C HIS A 175 -16.46 -1.69 10.11
N ASN A 176 -17.72 -1.31 9.96
CA ASN A 176 -18.85 -2.24 10.09
C ASN A 176 -19.29 -2.81 8.74
N ASP A 177 -19.49 -1.96 7.73
CA ASP A 177 -20.02 -2.38 6.43
C ASP A 177 -18.90 -2.72 5.46
N LEU A 178 -18.64 -4.01 5.27
CA LEU A 178 -17.55 -4.47 4.42
C LEU A 178 -17.95 -4.62 2.95
N SER A 179 -19.16 -4.19 2.56
CA SER A 179 -19.72 -4.53 1.25
C SER A 179 -19.03 -3.86 0.07
N ASN A 180 -18.55 -2.63 0.24
CA ASN A 180 -17.79 -1.88 -0.75
C ASN A 180 -16.30 -1.81 -0.40
N ILE A 181 -15.79 -2.62 0.54
CA ILE A 181 -14.37 -2.61 0.90
C ILE A 181 -13.60 -3.56 0.00
N GLU A 182 -12.74 -3.04 -0.87
CA GLU A 182 -11.89 -3.85 -1.75
C GLU A 182 -10.67 -4.41 -1.03
N ALA A 183 -10.03 -3.59 -0.20
CA ALA A 183 -8.79 -3.96 0.48
C ALA A 183 -8.73 -3.42 1.91
N ILE A 184 -8.01 -4.15 2.78
CA ILE A 184 -7.65 -3.69 4.12
C ILE A 184 -6.13 -3.71 4.25
N LYS A 185 -5.53 -2.52 4.41
CA LYS A 185 -4.10 -2.35 4.68
C LYS A 185 -3.88 -2.06 6.14
N MET A 186 -2.98 -2.79 6.78
CA MET A 186 -2.54 -2.52 8.15
C MET A 186 -1.16 -1.89 8.12
N TYR A 187 -0.96 -0.86 8.92
CA TYR A 187 0.32 -0.19 9.06
C TYR A 187 0.84 -0.36 10.49
N VAL A 188 2.12 -0.68 10.64
CA VAL A 188 2.78 -0.81 11.94
C VAL A 188 3.92 0.20 12.03
N LYS A 189 3.73 1.21 12.87
CA LYS A 189 4.74 2.23 13.15
C LYS A 189 5.40 1.96 14.50
N LEU A 190 6.71 1.77 14.45
CA LEU A 190 7.55 1.72 15.63
C LEU A 190 7.98 3.14 15.98
N THR A 191 8.12 3.42 17.26
CA THR A 191 8.71 4.67 17.74
C THR A 191 9.57 4.38 18.94
N CYS A 192 10.78 4.93 18.95
CA CYS A 192 11.63 4.82 20.13
C CYS A 192 11.01 5.62 21.29
N PRO A 193 10.85 5.00 22.47
CA PRO A 193 10.48 5.74 23.67
C PRO A 193 11.62 6.68 24.09
N SER A 194 11.33 7.54 25.08
CA SER A 194 12.38 8.32 25.74
C SER A 194 13.47 7.39 26.30
N GLY A 195 14.73 7.61 25.89
CA GLY A 195 15.87 6.76 26.25
C GLY A 195 16.30 5.76 25.17
N GLY A 196 15.58 5.68 24.04
CA GLY A 196 15.94 4.86 22.87
C GLY A 196 15.16 3.55 22.76
N CYS A 197 15.24 2.92 21.59
CA CYS A 197 14.64 1.62 21.29
C CYS A 197 15.44 0.46 21.91
N ASP A 198 14.82 -0.74 21.93
CA ASP A 198 15.59 -1.99 21.98
C ASP A 198 16.63 -2.00 20.86
N GLU A 199 17.89 -2.24 21.19
CA GLU A 199 18.97 -2.27 20.22
C GLU A 199 18.96 -3.49 19.28
N TRP A 200 18.22 -4.55 19.60
CA TRP A 200 18.19 -5.80 18.85
C TRP A 200 17.07 -5.89 17.82
N ASP A 201 17.33 -6.63 16.75
CA ASP A 201 16.38 -6.97 15.70
C ASP A 201 15.47 -8.14 16.11
N VAL A 202 14.49 -7.84 16.97
CA VAL A 202 13.62 -8.87 17.54
C VAL A 202 12.43 -9.23 16.65
N PHE A 203 11.94 -10.46 16.81
CA PHE A 203 10.67 -10.93 16.26
C PHE A 203 9.49 -10.12 16.82
N ALA A 204 8.57 -9.74 15.95
CA ALA A 204 7.33 -9.09 16.34
C ALA A 204 6.17 -9.47 15.41
N ASN A 205 4.96 -9.46 15.95
CA ASN A 205 3.75 -9.79 15.18
C ASN A 205 2.47 -9.18 15.75
N VAL A 206 1.53 -8.93 14.83
CA VAL A 206 0.16 -8.49 15.12
C VAL A 206 -0.79 -9.64 14.86
N LYS A 207 -1.68 -9.90 15.82
CA LYS A 207 -2.72 -10.92 15.70
C LYS A 207 -4.11 -10.35 15.92
N VAL A 208 -5.10 -10.96 15.26
CA VAL A 208 -6.53 -10.78 15.53
C VAL A 208 -7.04 -11.98 16.30
N THR A 209 -7.88 -11.76 17.31
CA THR A 209 -8.56 -12.85 18.02
C THR A 209 -9.80 -13.27 17.23
N ASP A 210 -9.90 -14.56 16.94
CA ASP A 210 -11.06 -15.14 16.30
C ASP A 210 -12.27 -15.15 17.25
N PRO A 211 -13.38 -14.46 16.91
CA PRO A 211 -14.53 -14.40 17.79
C PRO A 211 -15.22 -15.77 17.98
N LEU A 212 -14.99 -16.75 17.09
CA LEU A 212 -15.61 -18.07 17.19
C LEU A 212 -14.83 -19.02 18.12
N SER A 213 -13.52 -19.13 17.93
CA SER A 213 -12.67 -20.06 18.69
C SER A 213 -11.93 -19.43 19.88
N GLY A 214 -11.80 -18.10 19.91
CA GLY A 214 -10.92 -17.38 20.84
C GLY A 214 -9.43 -17.51 20.51
N GLU A 215 -9.06 -18.21 19.43
CA GLU A 215 -7.67 -18.35 19.00
C GLU A 215 -7.16 -17.06 18.36
N ARG A 216 -5.85 -16.82 18.41
CA ARG A 216 -5.23 -15.64 17.81
C ARG A 216 -4.57 -15.97 16.47
N TYR A 217 -5.03 -15.32 15.41
CA TYR A 217 -4.52 -15.49 14.06
C TYR A 217 -3.50 -14.40 13.72
N GLU A 218 -2.30 -14.80 13.29
CA GLU A 218 -1.25 -13.88 12.87
C GLU A 218 -1.56 -13.24 11.51
N MET A 219 -1.78 -11.93 11.53
CA MET A 219 -2.04 -11.15 10.32
C MET A 219 -0.76 -10.63 9.68
N ALA A 220 0.20 -10.28 10.53
CA ALA A 220 1.49 -9.73 10.14
C ALA A 220 2.60 -10.13 11.09
N ARG A 221 3.79 -10.27 10.51
CA ARG A 221 5.05 -10.46 11.22
C ARG A 221 6.09 -9.53 10.62
N PHE A 222 6.92 -8.97 11.49
CA PHE A 222 8.05 -8.13 11.11
C PHE A 222 9.20 -8.35 12.07
N ILE A 223 10.39 -7.97 11.63
CA ILE A 223 11.56 -7.93 12.48
C ILE A 223 11.86 -6.45 12.76
N THR A 224 11.96 -6.10 14.04
CA THR A 224 12.27 -4.71 14.41
C THR A 224 13.65 -4.30 13.88
N PRO A 225 13.89 -3.03 13.58
CA PRO A 225 15.21 -2.58 13.17
C PRO A 225 16.20 -2.60 14.34
N TYR A 226 17.48 -2.74 14.06
CA TYR A 226 18.51 -2.50 15.07
C TYR A 226 18.53 -1.01 15.49
N TRP A 227 18.65 -0.76 16.80
CA TRP A 227 18.89 0.55 17.43
C TRP A 227 17.83 1.65 17.24
N ASN A 228 16.97 1.55 16.24
CA ASN A 228 16.12 2.63 15.76
C ASN A 228 14.68 2.18 15.58
N ASP A 229 13.83 3.10 15.14
CA ASP A 229 12.47 2.81 14.70
C ASP A 229 12.39 2.69 13.17
N ASN A 230 11.17 2.69 12.62
CA ASN A 230 10.93 2.64 11.17
C ASN A 230 10.44 3.98 10.60
N SER A 231 10.83 5.10 11.20
CA SER A 231 10.35 6.45 10.82
C SER A 231 10.71 6.88 9.39
N GLN A 232 11.68 6.23 8.74
CA GLN A 232 11.94 6.44 7.30
C GLN A 232 10.78 6.01 6.41
N LEU A 233 9.89 5.14 6.90
CA LEU A 233 8.61 4.84 6.28
C LEU A 233 7.55 5.76 6.92
N PRO A 234 6.96 6.74 6.20
CA PRO A 234 6.07 7.73 6.81
C PRO A 234 4.94 7.12 7.66
N ARG A 235 4.38 6.00 7.18
CA ARG A 235 3.33 5.22 7.85
C ARG A 235 3.82 3.96 8.58
N GLY A 236 5.12 3.67 8.55
CA GLY A 236 5.67 2.42 9.06
C GLY A 236 5.54 1.27 8.05
N PHE A 237 5.59 0.04 8.56
CA PHE A 237 5.50 -1.18 7.76
C PHE A 237 4.08 -1.40 7.25
N GLU A 238 3.92 -1.81 5.99
CA GLU A 238 2.61 -2.01 5.36
C GLU A 238 2.33 -3.50 5.16
N PHE A 239 1.14 -3.95 5.56
CA PHE A 239 0.66 -5.32 5.39
C PHE A 239 -0.70 -5.33 4.71
N ASP A 240 -0.84 -6.16 3.68
CA ASP A 240 -2.16 -6.54 3.18
C ASP A 240 -2.77 -7.60 4.10
N VAL A 241 -3.85 -7.22 4.78
CA VAL A 241 -4.60 -8.07 5.71
C VAL A 241 -6.03 -8.32 5.22
N THR A 242 -6.29 -8.11 3.93
CA THR A 242 -7.62 -8.28 3.31
C THR A 242 -8.18 -9.68 3.50
N ASP A 243 -7.34 -10.71 3.54
CA ASP A 243 -7.75 -12.10 3.83
C ASP A 243 -8.45 -12.26 5.20
N PHE A 244 -8.20 -11.36 6.14
CA PHE A 244 -8.82 -11.32 7.47
C PHE A 244 -10.09 -10.45 7.51
N LYS A 245 -10.58 -9.96 6.37
CA LYS A 245 -11.72 -9.04 6.26
C LYS A 245 -12.94 -9.50 7.08
N SER A 246 -13.28 -10.80 7.09
CA SER A 246 -14.39 -11.32 7.89
C SER A 246 -14.18 -11.33 9.42
N MET A 247 -12.97 -11.05 9.89
CA MET A 247 -12.61 -10.90 11.30
C MET A 247 -12.32 -9.44 11.69
N LEU A 248 -12.12 -8.56 10.71
CA LEU A 248 -11.78 -7.16 10.89
C LEU A 248 -13.02 -6.28 10.72
N THR A 249 -14.12 -6.62 11.42
CA THR A 249 -15.39 -5.88 11.37
C THR A 249 -15.95 -5.63 12.76
N GLY A 250 -16.47 -4.42 12.99
CA GLY A 250 -17.09 -4.05 14.25
C GLY A 250 -16.11 -4.13 15.43
N ASN A 251 -16.48 -4.84 16.49
CA ASN A 251 -15.67 -4.94 17.70
C ASN A 251 -14.63 -6.06 17.58
N VAL A 252 -13.34 -5.67 17.55
CA VAL A 252 -12.22 -6.57 17.22
C VAL A 252 -11.16 -6.52 18.32
N GLU A 253 -10.82 -7.68 18.90
CA GLU A 253 -9.66 -7.81 19.79
C GLU A 253 -8.39 -8.06 18.98
N LEU A 254 -7.39 -7.18 19.18
CA LEU A 254 -6.08 -7.27 18.56
C LEU A 254 -5.00 -7.48 19.61
N ARG A 255 -3.88 -8.08 19.17
CA ARG A 255 -2.69 -8.28 20.00
C ARG A 255 -1.43 -7.88 19.24
N ILE A 256 -0.70 -6.89 19.75
CA ILE A 256 0.69 -6.60 19.34
C ILE A 256 1.67 -7.30 20.29
N ARG A 257 2.73 -7.88 19.75
CA ARG A 257 3.86 -8.43 20.51
C ARG A 257 5.19 -8.04 19.88
N THR A 258 6.16 -7.75 20.73
CA THR A 258 7.59 -7.64 20.38
C THR A 258 8.40 -8.54 21.31
N GLU A 259 9.29 -9.37 20.79
CA GLU A 259 10.17 -10.24 21.57
C GLU A 259 11.39 -9.48 22.15
N CYS A 260 11.16 -8.24 22.61
CA CYS A 260 12.16 -7.41 23.27
C CYS A 260 12.51 -7.99 24.64
N TRP A 261 13.79 -8.03 25.01
CA TRP A 261 14.25 -8.59 26.30
C TRP A 261 14.83 -7.52 27.24
N ASN A 262 14.56 -6.25 26.97
CA ASN A 262 14.95 -5.14 27.82
C ASN A 262 13.80 -4.15 28.04
N ALA A 263 14.00 -3.25 29.01
CA ALA A 263 13.00 -2.25 29.38
C ALA A 263 12.90 -1.09 28.38
N LYS A 264 13.77 -1.05 27.35
CA LYS A 264 13.71 -0.03 26.29
C LYS A 264 12.66 -0.36 25.24
N GLY A 265 12.53 -1.59 24.76
CA GLY A 265 11.44 -2.02 23.86
C GLY A 265 11.04 -1.00 22.78
N TYR A 266 9.73 -0.87 22.53
CA TYR A 266 9.15 0.09 21.59
C TYR A 266 7.86 0.74 22.10
N GLU A 267 7.50 1.87 21.51
CA GLU A 267 6.12 2.34 21.43
C GLU A 267 5.58 1.98 20.05
N VAL A 268 4.46 1.28 19.98
CA VAL A 268 3.89 0.78 18.72
C VAL A 268 2.55 1.42 18.44
N SER A 269 2.42 2.02 17.26
CA SER A 269 1.14 2.41 16.69
C SER A 269 0.75 1.46 15.56
N VAL A 270 -0.52 1.09 15.52
CA VAL A 270 -1.09 0.25 14.44
C VAL A 270 -2.37 0.91 13.95
N ASP A 271 -2.48 1.10 12.65
CA ASP A 271 -3.69 1.62 12.02
C ASP A 271 -4.08 0.82 10.79
N PHE A 272 -5.36 0.89 10.41
CA PHE A 272 -5.94 0.15 9.31
C PHE A 272 -6.62 1.10 8.33
N ASP A 273 -6.30 0.98 7.05
CA ASP A 273 -7.04 1.58 5.96
C ASP A 273 -8.01 0.57 5.38
N TYR A 274 -9.30 0.89 5.43
CA TYR A 274 -10.35 0.21 4.70
C TYR A 274 -10.57 0.99 3.41
N ILE A 275 -10.15 0.41 2.30
CA ILE A 275 -10.15 1.05 0.99
C ILE A 275 -11.43 0.65 0.27
N GLU A 276 -12.28 1.63 -0.04
CA GLU A 276 -13.48 1.39 -0.82
C GLU A 276 -13.13 1.05 -2.28
N GLY A 277 -13.92 0.18 -2.88
CA GLY A 277 -13.79 -0.28 -4.25
C GLY A 277 -14.73 -1.45 -4.54
N THR A 278 -14.39 -2.25 -5.54
CA THR A 278 -15.16 -3.46 -5.86
C THR A 278 -14.35 -4.67 -5.38
N PRO A 279 -14.75 -5.35 -4.29
CA PRO A 279 -14.03 -6.54 -3.85
C PRO A 279 -14.09 -7.64 -4.93
N ASP A 280 -13.02 -8.43 -5.02
CA ASP A 280 -12.95 -9.60 -5.92
C ASP A 280 -14.07 -10.61 -5.63
N TYR A 281 -14.47 -10.72 -4.37
CA TYR A 281 -15.61 -11.50 -3.88
C TYR A 281 -16.25 -10.80 -2.68
N GLN A 282 -17.57 -10.91 -2.56
CA GLN A 282 -18.30 -10.28 -1.47
C GLN A 282 -17.95 -10.87 -0.09
N TYR A 283 -17.70 -12.19 0.00
CA TYR A 283 -17.57 -12.93 1.26
C TYR A 283 -16.26 -13.72 1.34
N TYR A 284 -15.66 -13.69 2.52
CA TYR A 284 -14.37 -14.29 2.84
C TYR A 284 -14.50 -15.21 4.07
N GLY A 285 -13.93 -16.41 4.00
CA GLY A 285 -13.71 -17.29 5.14
C GLY A 285 -12.22 -17.56 5.31
N ILE A 286 -11.71 -17.48 6.53
CA ILE A 286 -10.31 -17.80 6.85
C ILE A 286 -10.24 -18.74 8.04
N THR A 287 -9.43 -19.80 7.92
CA THR A 287 -9.22 -20.80 8.98
C THR A 287 -7.73 -21.05 9.15
N ARG A 288 -7.31 -21.18 10.40
CA ARG A 288 -5.95 -21.60 10.74
C ARG A 288 -5.65 -23.01 10.23
N VAL A 289 -4.48 -23.17 9.62
CA VAL A 289 -3.86 -24.46 9.30
C VAL A 289 -2.71 -24.74 10.27
N LEU A 290 -1.76 -23.80 10.41
CA LEU A 290 -0.63 -23.89 11.36
C LEU A 290 -0.48 -22.59 12.18
N ASN A 291 -0.01 -22.69 13.43
CA ASN A 291 0.24 -21.54 14.34
C ASN A 291 1.44 -21.77 15.29
N TYR A 292 2.60 -22.10 14.72
CA TYR A 292 3.85 -22.19 15.46
C TYR A 292 4.58 -20.85 15.39
N ASP A 293 3.93 -19.78 15.84
CA ASP A 293 4.26 -18.38 15.52
C ASP A 293 4.27 -17.45 16.76
N ASN A 294 4.30 -18.02 17.97
CA ASN A 294 4.20 -17.26 19.22
C ASN A 294 5.55 -16.72 19.74
N GLY A 295 6.52 -16.54 18.83
CA GLY A 295 7.89 -16.11 19.10
C GLY A 295 8.89 -16.80 18.20
N SER A 296 10.10 -16.27 18.12
CA SER A 296 11.18 -16.80 17.27
C SER A 296 11.58 -18.24 17.60
N GLN A 297 11.63 -18.58 18.88
CA GLN A 297 12.00 -19.92 19.38
C GLN A 297 10.78 -20.82 19.64
N ALA A 298 9.56 -20.30 19.48
CA ALA A 298 8.32 -21.07 19.58
C ALA A 298 7.96 -21.78 18.25
N GLY A 299 8.79 -21.59 17.23
CA GLY A 299 8.66 -22.24 15.93
C GLY A 299 8.99 -23.72 15.96
N VAL A 300 8.81 -24.36 14.81
CA VAL A 300 9.09 -25.78 14.65
C VAL A 300 10.60 -26.00 14.69
N PRO A 301 11.14 -26.92 15.50
CA PRO A 301 12.57 -27.25 15.50
C PRO A 301 13.04 -27.72 14.12
N TYR A 302 14.17 -27.21 13.64
CA TYR A 302 14.73 -27.54 12.34
C TYR A 302 16.02 -28.35 12.45
N GLY A 303 16.14 -29.38 11.63
CA GLY A 303 17.30 -30.28 11.61
C GLY A 303 17.40 -31.28 12.77
N VAL A 304 16.36 -31.38 13.59
CA VAL A 304 16.25 -32.33 14.70
C VAL A 304 14.88 -32.98 14.69
N ALA A 305 14.75 -34.15 15.30
CA ALA A 305 13.45 -34.80 15.47
C ALA A 305 12.54 -33.97 16.40
N HIS A 306 11.26 -33.89 16.08
CA HIS A 306 10.25 -33.16 16.86
C HIS A 306 8.87 -33.82 16.75
N THR A 307 7.93 -33.39 17.59
CA THR A 307 6.55 -33.90 17.62
C THR A 307 5.52 -32.91 17.07
N PHE A 308 5.97 -31.78 16.52
CA PHE A 308 5.08 -30.82 15.86
C PHE A 308 4.42 -31.47 14.65
N ASP A 309 3.12 -31.29 14.53
CA ASP A 309 2.32 -31.82 13.45
C ASP A 309 2.14 -30.75 12.36
N LEU A 310 2.73 -31.02 11.19
CA LEU A 310 2.71 -30.13 10.04
C LEU A 310 1.69 -30.58 8.98
N THR A 311 0.86 -31.58 9.30
CA THR A 311 -0.16 -32.13 8.42
C THR A 311 -1.54 -31.70 8.86
N ARG A 312 -2.46 -31.47 7.93
CA ARG A 312 -3.88 -31.18 8.24
C ARG A 312 -4.81 -31.74 7.18
N SER A 313 -6.00 -32.16 7.58
CA SER A 313 -7.12 -32.42 6.65
C SER A 313 -7.97 -31.17 6.53
N ILE A 314 -8.17 -30.67 5.31
CA ILE A 314 -8.87 -29.41 5.03
C ILE A 314 -10.08 -29.70 4.14
N ASN A 315 -11.28 -29.38 4.63
CA ASN A 315 -12.53 -29.45 3.88
C ASN A 315 -12.96 -28.04 3.42
N ILE A 316 -13.14 -27.89 2.11
CA ILE A 316 -13.52 -26.62 1.47
C ILE A 316 -15.04 -26.59 1.24
N PRO A 317 -15.73 -25.48 1.58
CA PRO A 317 -17.16 -25.31 1.31
C PRO A 317 -17.50 -25.48 -0.17
N SER A 318 -18.69 -26.01 -0.47
CA SER A 318 -19.13 -26.31 -1.84
C SER A 318 -19.41 -25.07 -2.69
N ASN A 319 -19.62 -23.90 -2.09
CA ASN A 319 -19.83 -22.63 -2.78
C ASN A 319 -18.57 -21.76 -2.88
N ALA A 320 -17.38 -22.29 -2.55
CA ALA A 320 -16.12 -21.58 -2.75
C ALA A 320 -15.88 -21.33 -4.25
N GLN A 321 -15.59 -20.07 -4.60
CA GLN A 321 -15.21 -19.68 -5.96
C GLN A 321 -13.70 -19.46 -6.09
N SER A 322 -13.02 -19.17 -4.98
CA SER A 322 -11.57 -19.12 -4.89
C SER A 322 -11.10 -19.71 -3.56
N THR A 323 -9.96 -20.40 -3.61
CA THR A 323 -9.26 -20.91 -2.42
C THR A 323 -7.78 -20.63 -2.58
N HIS A 324 -7.13 -20.17 -1.51
CA HIS A 324 -5.69 -20.01 -1.45
C HIS A 324 -5.15 -20.28 -0.04
N LEU A 325 -3.86 -20.56 0.06
CA LEU A 325 -3.14 -20.61 1.33
C LEU A 325 -2.41 -19.29 1.55
N ARG A 326 -2.37 -18.85 2.82
CA ARG A 326 -1.60 -17.68 3.26
C ARG A 326 -0.59 -18.14 4.31
N THR A 327 0.69 -18.00 4.04
CA THR A 327 1.76 -18.45 4.93
C THR A 327 2.74 -17.33 5.28
N ILE A 328 3.11 -17.25 6.56
CA ILE A 328 4.22 -16.42 7.05
C ILE A 328 5.24 -17.33 7.73
N ILE A 329 6.49 -17.29 7.27
CA ILE A 329 7.58 -18.09 7.81
C ILE A 329 8.86 -17.27 7.88
N SER A 330 9.62 -17.44 8.96
CA SER A 330 10.92 -16.81 9.19
C SER A 330 11.80 -17.80 9.96
N GLY A 331 13.06 -17.96 9.58
CA GLY A 331 13.99 -18.84 10.29
C GLY A 331 14.74 -18.12 11.42
N TRP A 332 15.02 -18.85 12.50
CA TRP A 332 15.81 -18.38 13.63
C TRP A 332 16.85 -19.44 14.02
N GLY A 333 18.02 -19.03 14.50
CA GLY A 333 19.04 -19.96 14.97
C GLY A 333 20.26 -19.25 15.54
N GLY A 334 20.95 -19.91 16.47
CA GLY A 334 22.14 -19.36 17.09
C GLY A 334 23.31 -19.19 16.12
N GLN A 335 24.25 -18.31 16.46
CA GLN A 335 25.50 -18.15 15.70
C GLN A 335 26.40 -19.39 15.74
N ALA A 336 26.21 -20.32 16.69
CA ALA A 336 26.94 -21.58 16.74
C ALA A 336 26.12 -22.77 16.21
N ALA A 337 24.94 -22.52 15.64
CA ALA A 337 24.20 -23.55 14.91
C ALA A 337 25.00 -24.01 13.69
N SER A 338 24.94 -25.29 13.37
CA SER A 338 25.47 -25.78 12.10
C SER A 338 24.77 -25.11 10.91
N GLY A 339 25.40 -25.18 9.73
CA GLY A 339 24.97 -24.39 8.58
C GLY A 339 25.45 -24.95 7.26
N ASP A 340 25.32 -24.13 6.23
CA ASP A 340 25.82 -24.43 4.89
C ASP A 340 27.35 -24.32 4.83
N PRO A 341 28.00 -24.99 3.85
CA PRO A 341 29.46 -24.94 3.69
C PRO A 341 30.05 -23.54 3.48
N ASP A 342 29.22 -22.56 3.10
CA ASP A 342 29.61 -21.15 2.94
C ASP A 342 29.57 -20.35 4.25
N GLY A 343 29.27 -21.01 5.39
CA GLY A 343 29.28 -20.42 6.72
C GLY A 343 27.93 -19.87 7.19
N ARG A 344 26.85 -20.02 6.40
CA ARG A 344 25.50 -19.59 6.78
C ARG A 344 24.86 -20.57 7.76
N THR A 345 24.72 -20.19 9.02
CA THR A 345 24.09 -21.03 10.04
C THR A 345 22.57 -21.08 9.89
N CYS A 346 21.97 -22.23 10.20
CA CYS A 346 20.52 -22.39 10.13
C CYS A 346 19.82 -21.94 11.43
N ALA A 347 18.59 -21.43 11.40
CA ALA A 347 17.75 -21.19 10.21
C ALA A 347 17.72 -19.70 9.80
N GLU A 348 18.47 -18.83 10.47
CA GLU A 348 18.51 -17.39 10.16
C GLU A 348 19.20 -17.11 8.81
N TRP A 349 20.32 -17.80 8.51
CA TRP A 349 21.20 -17.42 7.40
C TRP A 349 21.15 -18.38 6.22
N CYS A 350 20.90 -19.67 6.47
CA CYS A 350 20.95 -20.72 5.46
C CYS A 350 19.71 -20.65 4.55
N TYR A 351 19.93 -20.47 3.25
CA TYR A 351 18.83 -20.37 2.30
C TYR A 351 18.19 -21.74 2.07
N ARG A 352 16.86 -21.78 2.11
CA ARG A 352 16.09 -23.02 1.94
C ARG A 352 14.88 -22.80 1.06
N THR A 353 14.42 -23.85 0.39
CA THR A 353 13.13 -23.90 -0.30
C THR A 353 12.27 -24.99 0.29
N HIS A 354 11.30 -24.60 1.10
CA HIS A 354 10.33 -25.53 1.71
C HIS A 354 9.21 -25.86 0.72
N SER A 355 8.50 -26.95 0.94
CA SER A 355 7.36 -27.36 0.12
C SER A 355 6.05 -27.33 0.90
N VAL A 356 4.97 -27.08 0.17
CA VAL A 356 3.61 -27.37 0.61
C VAL A 356 3.09 -28.50 -0.25
N SER A 357 2.78 -29.63 0.38
CA SER A 357 2.21 -30.79 -0.28
C SER A 357 0.70 -30.83 -0.11
N ILE A 358 0.00 -31.13 -1.21
CA ILE A 358 -1.44 -31.32 -1.25
C ILE A 358 -1.71 -32.76 -1.70
N ASN A 359 -2.41 -33.55 -0.88
CA ASN A 359 -2.64 -34.98 -1.11
C ASN A 359 -1.33 -35.77 -1.32
N GLY A 360 -0.28 -35.41 -0.56
CA GLY A 360 1.04 -36.05 -0.62
C GLY A 360 1.90 -35.65 -1.82
N ALA A 361 1.43 -34.78 -2.71
CA ALA A 361 2.21 -34.26 -3.82
C ALA A 361 2.66 -32.81 -3.54
N ASN A 362 3.96 -32.53 -3.68
CA ASN A 362 4.49 -31.17 -3.62
C ASN A 362 3.77 -30.29 -4.66
N MET A 363 3.04 -29.28 -4.20
CA MET A 363 2.25 -28.39 -5.05
C MET A 363 2.81 -26.97 -5.07
N PHE A 364 3.23 -26.45 -3.90
CA PHE A 364 3.80 -25.11 -3.78
C PHE A 364 5.18 -25.15 -3.15
N GLN A 365 5.95 -24.07 -3.36
CA GLN A 365 7.31 -23.93 -2.86
C GLN A 365 7.52 -22.57 -2.23
N HIS A 366 8.19 -22.56 -1.09
CA HIS A 366 8.52 -21.36 -0.33
C HIS A 366 10.04 -21.18 -0.29
N ASN A 367 10.56 -20.38 -1.21
CA ASN A 367 11.97 -19.99 -1.22
C ASN A 367 12.23 -18.91 -0.15
N LEU A 368 13.11 -19.21 0.80
CA LEU A 368 13.65 -18.32 1.82
C LEU A 368 15.05 -17.89 1.37
N GLY A 369 15.10 -17.11 0.29
CA GLY A 369 16.33 -16.55 -0.28
C GLY A 369 16.64 -15.13 0.21
N PRO A 370 17.67 -14.49 -0.37
CA PRO A 370 18.01 -13.09 -0.09
C PRO A 370 16.89 -12.15 -0.51
N LEU A 371 16.61 -11.13 0.30
CA LEU A 371 15.62 -10.07 0.00
C LEU A 371 16.27 -8.74 -0.41
N GLY A 372 17.59 -8.62 -0.30
CA GLY A 372 18.34 -7.40 -0.54
C GLY A 372 18.38 -6.46 0.68
N CYS A 373 18.67 -6.99 1.87
CA CYS A 373 18.60 -6.23 3.13
C CYS A 373 19.43 -4.93 3.13
N ALA A 374 20.54 -4.89 2.41
CA ALA A 374 21.36 -3.68 2.24
C ALA A 374 20.62 -2.50 1.56
N SER A 375 19.51 -2.76 0.87
CA SER A 375 18.66 -1.75 0.22
C SER A 375 17.42 -1.40 1.04
N ASN A 376 17.31 -1.88 2.28
CA ASN A 376 16.16 -1.60 3.13
C ASN A 376 16.00 -0.07 3.34
N PRO A 377 14.82 0.52 3.05
CA PRO A 377 14.55 1.93 3.32
C PRO A 377 14.81 2.33 4.78
N VAL A 378 14.57 1.40 5.72
CA VAL A 378 14.95 1.56 7.14
C VAL A 378 16.45 1.33 7.30
N SER A 379 17.25 2.25 6.74
CA SER A 379 18.71 2.13 6.59
C SER A 379 19.54 2.70 7.74
N ASN A 380 18.93 3.37 8.72
CA ASN A 380 19.62 4.00 9.85
C ASN A 380 20.04 3.02 10.96
N GLN A 381 20.12 1.72 10.68
CA GLN A 381 20.26 0.65 11.68
C GLN A 381 21.71 0.44 12.21
N ALA A 382 22.68 1.26 11.81
CA ALA A 382 24.05 1.18 12.32
C ALA A 382 24.10 1.49 13.83
N PRO A 383 24.94 0.80 14.63
CA PRO A 383 25.97 -0.18 14.23
C PRO A 383 25.49 -1.64 14.12
N GLY A 384 24.19 -1.91 14.07
CA GLY A 384 23.65 -3.26 13.94
C GLY A 384 24.06 -3.95 12.63
N ASN A 385 24.05 -5.29 12.63
CA ASN A 385 24.43 -6.09 11.47
C ASN A 385 23.25 -6.24 10.48
N TRP A 386 22.74 -5.13 9.95
CA TRP A 386 21.45 -5.10 9.22
C TRP A 386 21.56 -5.39 7.72
N THR A 387 22.72 -5.14 7.10
CA THR A 387 22.88 -5.24 5.63
C THR A 387 22.95 -6.66 5.06
N PRO A 388 23.50 -7.68 5.77
CA PRO A 388 23.57 -9.02 5.22
C PRO A 388 22.19 -9.70 5.13
N ASP A 389 21.95 -10.40 4.03
CA ASP A 389 20.69 -11.10 3.76
C ASP A 389 20.50 -12.33 4.66
N ARG A 390 19.38 -12.35 5.38
CA ARG A 390 18.87 -13.55 6.04
C ARG A 390 18.03 -14.38 5.08
N ALA A 391 17.69 -15.59 5.50
CA ALA A 391 16.85 -16.50 4.75
C ALA A 391 15.38 -16.06 4.80
N GLY A 392 14.97 -15.23 3.83
CA GLY A 392 13.59 -14.82 3.64
C GLY A 392 13.09 -13.71 4.57
N TRP A 393 13.96 -12.95 5.22
CA TRP A 393 13.61 -11.75 6.00
C TRP A 393 14.79 -10.77 6.11
N CYS A 394 14.53 -9.55 6.58
CA CYS A 394 15.54 -8.54 6.90
C CYS A 394 15.24 -7.84 8.23
N PRO A 395 16.25 -7.43 9.01
CA PRO A 395 16.07 -6.52 10.14
C PRO A 395 15.41 -5.21 9.69
N GLY A 396 14.43 -4.74 10.45
CA GLY A 396 13.67 -3.53 10.14
C GLY A 396 12.79 -3.68 8.89
N MET A 397 12.19 -4.85 8.68
CA MET A 397 11.34 -5.14 7.52
C MET A 397 10.20 -6.10 7.88
N GLU A 398 9.16 -6.07 7.07
CA GLU A 398 8.09 -7.06 7.02
C GLU A 398 8.66 -8.44 6.68
N VAL A 399 8.15 -9.49 7.35
CA VAL A 399 8.35 -10.86 6.86
C VAL A 399 7.37 -11.10 5.71
N PRO A 400 7.82 -11.57 4.53
CA PRO A 400 6.96 -11.74 3.38
C PRO A 400 5.77 -12.67 3.66
N THR A 401 4.58 -12.24 3.25
CA THR A 401 3.41 -13.11 3.16
C THR A 401 3.46 -13.88 1.85
N ARG A 402 3.29 -15.20 1.93
CA ARG A 402 3.30 -16.11 0.79
C ARG A 402 1.86 -16.52 0.50
N ILE A 403 1.41 -16.29 -0.74
CA ILE A 403 0.05 -16.62 -1.19
C ILE A 403 0.13 -17.72 -2.24
N ASP A 404 -0.42 -18.88 -1.91
CA ASP A 404 -0.49 -20.04 -2.79
C ASP A 404 -1.92 -20.23 -3.29
N SER A 405 -2.22 -19.69 -4.46
CA SER A 405 -3.54 -19.83 -5.08
C SER A 405 -3.70 -21.17 -5.76
N PHE A 406 -4.80 -21.87 -5.47
CA PHE A 406 -5.17 -23.07 -6.20
C PHE A 406 -5.68 -22.70 -7.61
N THR A 407 -5.37 -23.54 -8.60
CA THR A 407 -5.83 -23.33 -9.99
C THR A 407 -7.33 -23.56 -10.16
N SER A 408 -7.92 -24.40 -9.30
CA SER A 408 -9.37 -24.57 -9.17
C SER A 408 -9.84 -24.04 -7.81
N SER A 409 -11.13 -23.80 -7.65
CA SER A 409 -11.67 -23.31 -6.37
C SER A 409 -11.57 -24.31 -5.22
N MET A 410 -11.24 -25.58 -5.50
CA MET A 410 -11.25 -26.69 -4.53
C MET A 410 -12.61 -26.94 -3.86
N ALA A 411 -13.69 -26.34 -4.38
CA ALA A 411 -15.01 -26.34 -3.75
C ALA A 411 -15.57 -27.74 -3.51
N GLY A 412 -16.07 -27.97 -2.29
CA GLY A 412 -16.71 -29.23 -1.89
C GLY A 412 -15.74 -30.41 -1.75
N THR A 413 -14.43 -30.17 -1.85
CA THR A 413 -13.41 -31.21 -1.71
C THR A 413 -12.81 -31.22 -0.31
N THR A 414 -12.21 -32.36 0.04
CA THR A 414 -11.30 -32.48 1.19
C THR A 414 -9.93 -32.87 0.66
N PHE A 415 -8.88 -32.22 1.14
CA PHE A 415 -7.51 -32.57 0.82
C PHE A 415 -6.62 -32.59 2.06
N THR A 416 -5.52 -33.35 1.99
CA THR A 416 -4.47 -33.26 3.02
C THR A 416 -3.48 -32.17 2.64
N PHE A 417 -3.13 -31.35 3.62
CA PHE A 417 -2.06 -30.37 3.58
C PHE A 417 -0.88 -30.90 4.38
N GLU A 418 0.34 -30.65 3.91
CA GLU A 418 1.57 -30.87 4.68
C GLU A 418 2.59 -29.77 4.38
N TYR A 419 3.19 -29.19 5.42
CA TYR A 419 4.33 -28.26 5.27
C TYR A 419 5.64 -29.02 5.45
N GLY A 420 6.38 -29.21 4.36
CA GLY A 420 7.66 -29.92 4.34
C GLY A 420 8.85 -28.97 4.38
N PHE A 421 9.66 -29.03 5.43
CA PHE A 421 10.94 -28.32 5.43
C PHE A 421 11.95 -29.02 4.52
N GLU A 422 12.85 -28.23 3.93
CA GLU A 422 13.95 -28.78 3.13
C GLU A 422 14.87 -29.57 4.05
N ASN A 423 15.25 -30.78 3.65
CA ASN A 423 16.04 -31.67 4.49
C ASN A 423 17.39 -31.04 4.88
N TRP A 424 17.64 -31.03 6.18
CA TRP A 424 18.90 -30.63 6.79
C TRP A 424 19.01 -31.31 8.15
N THR A 425 20.23 -31.50 8.65
CA THR A 425 20.49 -32.11 9.97
C THR A 425 21.35 -31.17 10.78
N ASN A 426 20.90 -30.86 11.99
CA ASN A 426 21.68 -30.09 12.93
C ASN A 426 22.77 -30.97 13.55
N THR A 427 24.04 -30.55 13.41
CA THR A 427 25.21 -31.26 13.93
C THR A 427 25.79 -30.62 15.19
N THR A 428 25.14 -29.59 15.72
CA THR A 428 25.57 -28.80 16.89
C THR A 428 24.52 -28.84 18.00
N THR A 429 24.83 -28.25 19.16
CA THR A 429 23.90 -28.13 20.29
C THR A 429 22.98 -26.90 20.21
N ASP A 430 23.31 -25.93 19.36
CA ASP A 430 22.50 -24.73 19.16
C ASP A 430 21.28 -25.07 18.30
N ASN A 431 20.10 -24.65 18.75
CA ASN A 431 18.84 -24.97 18.09
C ASN A 431 18.52 -24.00 16.95
N SER A 432 17.81 -24.52 15.96
CA SER A 432 17.25 -23.77 14.84
C SER A 432 15.74 -23.96 14.82
N PHE A 433 14.99 -22.92 14.46
CA PHE A 433 13.53 -22.94 14.48
C PHE A 433 12.95 -22.25 13.25
N TYR A 434 11.80 -22.72 12.79
CA TYR A 434 10.94 -22.01 11.85
C TYR A 434 9.61 -21.65 12.51
N PRO A 435 9.50 -20.41 13.02
CA PRO A 435 8.21 -19.81 13.26
C PRO A 435 7.36 -19.80 11.99
N VAL A 436 6.20 -20.45 12.02
CA VAL A 436 5.32 -20.57 10.85
C VAL A 436 3.86 -20.42 11.25
N SER A 437 3.15 -19.57 10.52
CA SER A 437 1.69 -19.54 10.50
C SER A 437 1.23 -19.83 9.09
N SER A 438 0.16 -20.60 8.96
CA SER A 438 -0.48 -20.86 7.68
C SER A 438 -2.00 -20.87 7.85
N PHE A 439 -2.70 -20.31 6.87
CA PHE A 439 -4.15 -20.22 6.83
C PHE A 439 -4.65 -20.70 5.48
N VAL A 440 -5.87 -21.23 5.47
CA VAL A 440 -6.65 -21.44 4.26
C VAL A 440 -7.71 -20.34 4.18
N VAL A 441 -7.80 -19.70 3.02
CA VAL A 441 -8.75 -18.65 2.72
C VAL A 441 -9.68 -19.14 1.62
N VAL A 442 -10.98 -18.94 1.79
CA VAL A 442 -12.02 -19.27 0.82
C VAL A 442 -12.83 -18.02 0.53
N LYS A 443 -13.17 -17.78 -0.74
CA LYS A 443 -13.92 -16.60 -1.17
C LYS A 443 -15.13 -16.98 -2.03
N SER A 444 -16.21 -16.19 -1.95
CA SER A 444 -17.44 -16.36 -2.72
C SER A 444 -18.25 -15.07 -2.81
N ASP A 445 -19.04 -14.91 -3.87
CA ASP A 445 -20.06 -13.86 -4.04
C ASP A 445 -21.33 -14.15 -3.23
N THR A 446 -21.46 -15.37 -2.70
CA THR A 446 -22.52 -15.77 -1.77
C THR A 446 -21.96 -15.95 -0.37
N PRO A 447 -22.76 -15.78 0.71
CA PRO A 447 -22.29 -16.03 2.07
C PRO A 447 -21.60 -17.40 2.18
N ILE A 448 -20.35 -17.41 2.65
CA ILE A 448 -19.50 -18.61 2.70
C ILE A 448 -19.14 -18.97 4.14
N SER A 449 -19.23 -20.25 4.48
CA SER A 449 -18.69 -20.78 5.74
C SER A 449 -17.18 -20.86 5.67
N ARG A 450 -16.51 -20.86 6.82
CA ARG A 450 -15.06 -21.15 6.87
C ARG A 450 -14.76 -22.57 6.41
N ALA A 451 -13.56 -22.80 5.88
CA ALA A 451 -13.05 -24.14 5.67
C ALA A 451 -12.90 -24.86 7.02
N VAL A 452 -13.14 -26.17 7.06
CA VAL A 452 -12.96 -26.97 8.27
C VAL A 452 -11.58 -27.61 8.22
N VAL A 453 -10.78 -27.36 9.24
CA VAL A 453 -9.43 -27.91 9.38
C VAL A 453 -9.41 -28.88 10.55
N VAL A 454 -8.92 -30.09 10.31
CA VAL A 454 -8.81 -31.17 11.30
C VAL A 454 -7.37 -31.64 11.34
N ASP A 455 -6.89 -31.95 12.55
CA ASP A 455 -5.60 -32.61 12.78
C ASP A 455 -5.60 -34.04 12.19
#